data_AF-A0A3D0NR57-F1
#
_entry.id   AF-A0A3D0NR57-F1
#
_cell.length_a   1.000
_cell.length_b   1.000
_cell.length_c   1.000
_cell.angle_alpha   90.00
_cell.angle_beta   90.00
_cell.angle_gamma   90.00
#
_symmetry.space_group_name_H-M   'P 1'
#
loop_
_entity.id
_entity.type
_entity.pdbx_description
1 polymer ?
#
loop_
_entity_poly.entity_id
_entity_poly.type
_entity_poly.pdbx_seq_one_letter_code
_entity_poly.pdbx_strand_id
1 'polypeptide(L)'
;DGNYKATGTFMPMAASDGPHYGANLKMDGDGLYTVTFTVKFPDSSTYLIHTDNTGPDTHAFPNAIVYTYDKWQFTKGAWAE
;
A
#
# COMPACT_ATOMS: atom_id res chain seq x y z
N ASP A 1 -6.05 -17.00 15.98
CA ASP A 1 -5.47 -16.81 17.34
C ASP A 1 -4.56 -15.58 17.46
N GLY A 2 -4.72 -14.55 16.60
CA GLY A 2 -3.91 -13.32 16.64
C GLY A 2 -2.42 -13.46 16.31
N ASN A 3 -1.91 -14.69 16.15
CA ASN A 3 -0.48 -14.96 15.98
C ASN A 3 0.03 -14.89 14.54
N TYR A 4 -0.87 -14.93 13.55
CA TYR A 4 -0.46 -14.85 12.15
C TYR A 4 -0.35 -13.39 11.69
N LYS A 5 0.81 -13.08 11.11
CA LYS A 5 1.11 -11.80 10.46
C LYS A 5 1.86 -12.09 9.17
N ALA A 6 1.37 -11.53 8.07
CA ALA A 6 2.10 -11.48 6.82
C ALA A 6 2.35 -10.01 6.44
N THR A 7 3.52 -9.76 5.88
CA THR A 7 3.95 -8.44 5.42
C THR A 7 4.61 -8.57 4.07
N GLY A 8 4.41 -7.58 3.21
CA GLY A 8 5.09 -7.48 1.92
C GLY A 8 5.29 -6.02 1.54
N THR A 9 6.17 -5.79 0.57
CA THR A 9 6.38 -4.48 -0.04
C THR A 9 5.71 -4.49 -1.39
N PHE A 10 4.84 -3.51 -1.66
CA PHE A 10 4.24 -3.37 -2.97
C PHE A 10 5.27 -2.85 -3.97
N MET A 11 5.27 -3.42 -5.17
CA MET A 11 6.07 -2.96 -6.30
C MET A 11 5.18 -2.19 -7.27
N PRO A 12 5.69 -1.18 -7.99
CA PRO A 12 4.94 -0.56 -9.08
C PRO A 12 4.75 -1.56 -10.22
N MET A 13 3.53 -1.68 -10.73
CA MET A 13 3.10 -2.63 -11.75
C MET A 13 2.03 -1.99 -12.65
N ALA A 14 1.70 -2.65 -13.76
CA ALA A 14 0.59 -2.28 -14.61
C ALA A 14 -0.29 -3.50 -14.90
N ALA A 15 -1.61 -3.30 -14.93
CA ALA A 15 -2.59 -4.25 -15.44
C ALA A 15 -3.43 -3.57 -16.54
N SER A 16 -4.42 -4.28 -17.08
CA SER A 16 -5.28 -3.78 -18.16
C SER A 16 -6.10 -2.54 -17.76
N ASP A 17 -6.28 -2.28 -16.47
CA ASP A 17 -6.97 -1.13 -15.89
C ASP A 17 -6.02 0.02 -15.50
N GLY A 18 -4.70 -0.15 -15.70
CA GLY A 18 -3.71 0.90 -15.51
C GLY A 18 -2.63 0.58 -14.47
N PRO A 19 -1.81 1.59 -14.12
CA PRO A 19 -0.70 1.44 -13.17
C PRO A 19 -1.21 1.31 -11.72
N HIS A 20 -0.59 0.43 -10.95
CA HIS A 20 -0.87 0.24 -9.53
C HIS A 20 0.36 -0.24 -8.75
N TYR A 21 0.31 -0.18 -7.43
CA TYR A 21 1.26 -0.85 -6.55
C TYR A 21 0.66 -2.16 -6.07
N GLY A 22 1.38 -3.28 -6.21
CA GLY A 22 0.85 -4.60 -5.88
C GLY A 22 1.88 -5.53 -5.25
N ALA A 23 1.39 -6.54 -4.53
CA ALA A 23 2.18 -7.67 -4.05
C ALA A 23 1.27 -8.89 -3.85
N ASN A 24 1.79 -10.09 -4.14
CA ASN A 24 1.14 -11.33 -3.78
C ASN A 24 1.40 -11.66 -2.31
N LEU A 25 0.36 -12.00 -1.57
CA LEU A 25 0.45 -12.40 -0.16
C LEU A 25 -0.24 -13.75 0.05
N LYS A 26 0.43 -14.67 0.76
CA LYS A 26 -0.14 -15.97 1.11
C LYS A 26 -0.79 -15.90 2.49
N MET A 27 -2.11 -15.98 2.54
CA MET A 27 -2.93 -15.99 3.78
C MET A 27 -2.86 -17.35 4.53
N ASP A 28 -3.10 -17.38 5.84
CA ASP A 28 -3.10 -18.60 6.68
C ASP A 28 -4.44 -19.32 6.78
N GLY A 29 -5.49 -18.80 6.16
CA GLY A 29 -6.81 -19.41 6.16
C GLY A 29 -7.89 -18.38 5.89
N ASP A 30 -9.14 -18.79 6.04
CA ASP A 30 -10.27 -17.89 6.00
C ASP A 30 -10.43 -17.20 7.36
N GLY A 31 -10.81 -15.93 7.37
CA GLY A 31 -10.99 -15.21 8.63
C GLY A 31 -11.03 -13.70 8.50
N LEU A 32 -11.15 -13.07 9.67
CA LEU A 32 -11.04 -11.63 9.81
C LEU A 32 -9.60 -11.23 10.10
N TYR A 33 -9.08 -10.30 9.32
CA TYR A 33 -7.73 -9.76 9.44
C TYR A 33 -7.80 -8.26 9.68
N THR A 34 -6.82 -7.73 10.41
CA THR A 34 -6.52 -6.29 10.36
C THR A 34 -5.51 -6.08 9.25
N VAL A 35 -5.84 -5.21 8.29
CA VAL A 35 -4.97 -4.87 7.15
C VAL A 35 -4.44 -3.47 7.35
N THR A 36 -3.12 -3.29 7.30
CA THR A 36 -2.49 -1.96 7.39
C THR A 36 -1.67 -1.69 6.13
N PHE A 37 -1.99 -0.59 5.46
CA PHE A 37 -1.22 -0.02 4.36
C PHE A 37 -0.33 1.11 4.90
N THR A 38 0.92 1.13 4.45
CA THR A 38 1.86 2.22 4.76
C THR A 38 2.42 2.74 3.45
N VAL A 39 2.11 3.98 3.11
CA VAL A 39 2.61 4.68 1.93
C VAL A 39 3.65 5.69 2.39
N LYS A 40 4.91 5.45 2.04
CA LYS A 40 6.00 6.38 2.34
C LYS A 40 6.11 7.39 1.21
N PHE A 41 6.46 8.62 1.55
CA PHE A 41 6.83 9.62 0.54
C PHE A 41 8.09 9.13 -0.20
N PRO A 42 8.21 9.37 -1.52
CA PRO A 42 9.41 9.00 -2.27
C PRO A 42 10.65 9.67 -1.67
N ASP A 43 11.77 8.95 -1.69
CA ASP A 43 13.03 9.52 -1.27
C ASP A 43 13.53 10.57 -2.26
N SER A 44 14.40 11.47 -1.79
CA SER A 44 14.98 12.52 -2.65
C SER A 44 15.95 11.98 -3.72
N SER A 45 16.24 10.67 -3.73
CA SER A 45 17.04 10.04 -4.78
C SER A 45 16.18 9.59 -5.97
N THR A 46 14.85 9.49 -5.79
CA THR A 46 13.89 9.01 -6.79
C THR A 46 12.87 10.07 -7.19
N TYR A 47 12.64 11.08 -6.35
CA TYR A 47 11.72 12.17 -6.65
C TYR A 47 12.21 13.50 -6.08
N LEU A 48 12.19 14.54 -6.93
CA LEU A 48 12.60 15.89 -6.56
C LEU A 48 11.45 16.87 -6.79
N ILE A 49 11.43 17.93 -5.99
CA ILE A 49 10.42 18.98 -6.05
C ILE A 49 11.15 20.28 -6.38
N HIS A 50 10.61 21.02 -7.35
CA HIS A 50 11.12 22.35 -7.69
C HIS A 50 10.98 23.29 -6.49
N THR A 51 12.02 24.06 -6.21
CA THR A 51 12.06 25.04 -5.09
C THR A 51 12.00 26.49 -5.57
N ASP A 52 11.91 26.70 -6.88
CA ASP A 52 11.68 28.00 -7.50
C ASP A 52 10.17 28.31 -7.61
N ASN A 53 9.83 29.39 -8.32
CA ASN A 53 8.45 29.84 -8.50
C ASN A 53 7.58 28.92 -9.38
N THR A 54 8.12 27.79 -9.85
CA THR A 54 7.36 26.77 -10.60
C THR A 54 6.95 25.59 -9.71
N GLY A 55 7.46 25.51 -8.49
CA GLY A 55 7.12 24.50 -7.50
C GLY A 55 5.80 24.76 -6.76
N PRO A 56 5.32 23.79 -5.96
CA PRO A 56 4.15 23.98 -5.12
C PRO A 56 4.42 24.92 -3.94
N ASP A 57 3.37 25.62 -3.47
CA ASP A 57 3.44 26.53 -2.32
C ASP A 57 3.90 25.84 -1.02
N THR A 58 3.66 24.54 -0.88
CA THR A 58 4.07 23.72 0.27
C THR A 58 4.70 22.42 -0.18
N HIS A 59 5.80 22.02 0.45
CA HIS A 59 6.54 20.78 0.17
C HIS A 59 6.79 19.95 1.43
N ALA A 60 6.01 20.16 2.49
CA ALA A 60 6.07 19.37 3.70
C ALA A 60 5.21 18.10 3.55
N PHE A 61 5.83 16.95 3.70
CA PHE A 61 5.15 15.65 3.65
C PHE A 61 5.28 14.93 4.99
N PRO A 62 4.27 14.16 5.41
CA PRO A 62 4.43 13.24 6.52
C PRO A 62 5.44 12.14 6.14
N ASN A 63 6.08 11.54 7.15
CA ASN A 63 6.99 10.41 6.95
C ASN A 63 6.30 9.23 6.25
N ALA A 64 5.01 9.01 6.54
CA ALA A 64 4.16 8.05 5.86
C ALA A 64 2.68 8.42 6.05
N ILE A 65 1.86 8.00 5.08
CA ILE A 65 0.42 7.87 5.22
C ILE A 65 0.14 6.43 5.65
N VAL A 66 -0.56 6.25 6.77
CA VAL A 66 -0.93 4.93 7.30
C VAL A 66 -2.45 4.80 7.27
N TYR A 67 -2.93 3.72 6.67
CA TYR A 67 -4.35 3.38 6.65
C TYR A 67 -4.54 1.96 7.17
N THR A 68 -5.43 1.80 8.14
CA THR A 68 -5.78 0.50 8.71
C THR A 68 -7.26 0.22 8.43
N TYR A 69 -7.52 -0.94 7.86
CA TYR A 69 -8.86 -1.50 7.72
C TYR A 69 -9.02 -2.64 8.72
N ASP A 70 -9.81 -2.38 9.75
CA ASP A 70 -10.10 -3.36 10.78
C ASP A 70 -11.15 -4.35 10.30
N LYS A 71 -10.94 -5.64 10.59
CA LYS A 71 -11.87 -6.74 10.29
C LYS A 71 -12.15 -6.91 8.79
N TRP A 72 -11.10 -6.93 7.98
CA TRP A 72 -11.18 -7.42 6.60
C TRP A 72 -11.50 -8.92 6.59
N GLN A 73 -12.61 -9.30 5.97
CA GLN A 73 -12.93 -10.70 5.73
C GLN A 73 -12.17 -11.20 4.50
N PHE A 74 -11.27 -12.16 4.72
CA PHE A 74 -10.71 -12.97 3.65
C PHE A 74 -11.41 -14.33 3.62
N THR A 75 -11.79 -14.74 2.41
CA THR A 75 -12.37 -16.06 2.14
C THR A 75 -11.68 -16.60 0.90
N LYS A 76 -10.98 -17.72 1.05
CA LYS A 76 -10.22 -18.35 -0.02
C LYS A 76 -11.16 -18.76 -1.14
N GLY A 77 -10.87 -18.31 -2.37
CA GLY A 77 -11.68 -18.63 -3.54
C GLY A 77 -12.98 -17.83 -3.64
N ALA A 78 -13.10 -16.69 -2.95
CA ALA A 78 -14.27 -15.82 -3.04
C ALA A 78 -14.35 -14.98 -4.34
N TRP A 79 -13.38 -15.13 -5.25
CA TRP A 79 -13.41 -14.52 -6.56
C TRP A 79 -14.23 -15.40 -7.53
N ALA A 80 -15.17 -14.77 -8.24
CA ALA A 80 -15.78 -15.41 -9.41
C ALA A 80 -14.72 -15.57 -10.50
N GLU A 81 -14.60 -16.78 -11.05
CA GLU A 81 -13.91 -16.98 -12.33
C GLU A 81 -14.73 -16.39 -13.48
#